data_AF-A0A920NG01-F1
#
_entry.id   AF-A0A920NG01-F1
#
_cell.length_a   1.000
_cell.length_b   1.000
_cell.length_c   1.000
_cell.angle_alpha   90.00
_cell.angle_beta   90.00
_cell.angle_gamma   90.00
#
_symmetry.space_group_name_H-M   'P 1'
#
loop_
_entity.id
_entity.type
_entity.pdbx_description
1 polymer ?
#
loop_
_entity_poly.entity_id
_entity_poly.type
_entity_poly.pdbx_seq_one_letter_code
_entity_poly.pdbx_strand_id
1 'polypeptide(L)' 'MLDTSGLLDKLNNEGFRYYYNLDSSSLVNMSVSRDETTLLDSGGILLNTSPHTGRAAQDGFF' A
#
# COMPACT_ATOMS: atom_id res chain seq x y z
N MET A 1 -3.66 -9.98 -26.25
CA MET A 1 -3.98 -10.03 -24.82
C MET A 1 -2.66 -10.24 -24.10
N LEU A 2 -2.26 -9.33 -23.21
CA LEU A 2 -1.02 -9.48 -22.46
C LEU A 2 -1.13 -10.76 -21.61
N ASP A 3 -0.10 -11.62 -21.63
CA ASP A 3 -0.04 -12.76 -20.72
C ASP A 3 0.27 -12.25 -19.30
N THR A 4 -0.79 -11.89 -18.59
CA THR A 4 -0.70 -11.29 -17.25
C THR A 4 -0.07 -12.28 -16.26
N SER A 5 -0.31 -13.58 -16.40
CA SER A 5 0.32 -14.62 -15.58
C SER A 5 1.84 -14.62 -15.75
N GLY A 6 2.32 -14.72 -16.98
CA GLY A 6 3.77 -14.72 -17.26
C GLY A 6 4.47 -13.42 -16.87
N LEU A 7 3.75 -12.29 -16.87
CA LEU A 7 4.26 -11.01 -16.38
C LEU A 7 4.38 -10.99 -14.84
N LEU A 8 3.35 -11.42 -14.12
CA LEU A 8 3.34 -11.46 -12.66
C LEU A 8 4.43 -12.39 -12.11
N ASP A 9 4.63 -13.54 -12.75
CA ASP A 9 5.70 -14.49 -12.37
C ASP A 9 7.09 -13.89 -12.54
N LYS A 10 7.35 -13.17 -13.63
CA LYS A 10 8.63 -12.47 -13.85
C LYS A 10 8.88 -11.41 -12.79
N LEU A 11 7.87 -10.59 -12.52
CA LEU A 11 7.99 -9.53 -11.53
C LEU A 11 8.20 -10.10 -10.12
N ASN A 12 7.54 -11.21 -9.78
CA ASN A 12 7.78 -11.94 -8.53
C ASN A 12 9.23 -12.46 -8.42
N ASN A 13 9.78 -12.99 -9.52
CA ASN A 13 11.18 -13.44 -9.55
C ASN A 13 12.21 -12.29 -9.46
N GLU A 14 11.82 -11.08 -9.85
CA GLU A 14 12.61 -9.85 -9.66
C GLU A 14 12.44 -9.24 -8.26
N GLY A 15 11.64 -9.87 -7.39
CA GLY A 15 11.41 -9.44 -6.01
C GLY A 15 10.21 -8.53 -5.81
N PHE A 16 9.44 -8.24 -6.87
CA PHE A 16 8.21 -7.45 -6.75
C PHE A 16 7.06 -8.32 -6.22
N ARG A 17 6.42 -7.87 -5.14
CA ARG A 17 5.25 -8.55 -4.56
C ARG A 17 3.97 -7.91 -5.05
N TYR A 18 3.02 -8.74 -5.48
CA TYR A 18 1.67 -8.33 -5.87
C TYR A 18 0.68 -8.83 -4.85
N TYR A 19 -0.29 -7.98 -4.54
CA TYR A 19 -1.33 -8.27 -3.58
C TYR A 19 -2.67 -8.01 -4.24
N TYR A 20 -3.54 -9.02 -4.27
CA TYR A 20 -4.85 -8.94 -4.90
C TYR A 20 -5.94 -9.16 -3.87
N ASN A 21 -6.89 -8.22 -3.79
CA ASN A 21 -8.05 -8.27 -2.88
C ASN A 21 -7.70 -8.64 -1.43
N LEU A 22 -6.63 -8.05 -0.88
CA LEU A 22 -6.31 -8.24 0.53
C LEU A 22 -7.45 -7.74 1.40
N ASP A 23 -7.76 -8.51 2.43
CA ASP A 23 -8.67 -8.08 3.46
C ASP A 23 -8.03 -6.96 4.32
N SER A 24 -8.85 -6.21 5.03
CA SER A 24 -8.39 -5.06 5.80
C SER A 24 -7.39 -5.46 6.89
N SER A 25 -7.53 -6.63 7.52
CA SER A 25 -6.59 -7.06 8.57
C SER A 25 -5.20 -7.36 8.01
N SER A 26 -5.13 -7.97 6.83
CA SER A 26 -3.88 -8.17 6.10
C SER A 26 -3.19 -6.84 5.76
N LEU A 27 -3.96 -5.83 5.32
CA LEU A 27 -3.42 -4.48 5.06
C LEU A 27 -2.88 -3.80 6.32
N VAL A 28 -3.62 -3.87 7.44
CA VAL A 28 -3.16 -3.32 8.73
C VAL A 28 -1.84 -3.97 9.16
N ASN A 29 -1.80 -5.30 9.21
CA ASN A 29 -0.63 -6.06 9.64
C ASN A 29 0.60 -5.75 8.78
N MET A 30 0.42 -5.63 7.46
CA MET A 30 1.51 -5.23 6.57
C MET A 30 2.00 -3.81 6.86
N SER A 31 1.10 -2.83 7.05
CA SER A 31 1.50 -1.45 7.30
C SER A 31 2.27 -1.29 8.63
N VAL A 32 1.86 -2.03 9.68
CA VAL A 32 2.54 -2.03 10.97
C VAL A 32 3.89 -2.72 10.89
N SER A 33 3.97 -3.89 10.24
CA SER A 33 5.24 -4.64 10.08
C SER A 33 6.30 -3.94 9.22
N ARG A 34 5.91 -2.90 8.48
CA ARG A 34 6.80 -2.04 7.67
C ARG A 34 7.14 -0.72 8.35
N ASP A 35 6.69 -0.52 9.59
CA ASP A 35 6.83 0.73 10.35
C ASP A 35 6.22 1.95 9.63
N GLU A 36 5.24 1.74 8.74
CA GLU A 36 4.52 2.81 8.04
C GLU A 36 3.44 3.43 8.93
N THR A 37 2.88 2.63 9.83
CA THR A 37 1.76 3.01 10.71
C THR A 37 1.89 2.41 12.11
N THR A 38 1.10 2.93 13.05
CA THR A 38 0.95 2.37 14.39
C THR A 38 -0.50 2.00 14.65
N LEU A 39 -0.75 0.78 15.12
CA LEU A 39 -2.07 0.35 15.57
C LEU A 39 -2.28 0.81 17.02
N LEU A 40 -3.34 1.57 17.27
CA LEU A 40 -3.71 2.05 18.59
C LEU A 40 -4.55 1.01 19.33
N ASP A 41 -4.56 1.07 20.67
CA ASP A 41 -5.38 0.18 21.52
C ASP A 41 -6.89 0.29 21.23
N SER A 42 -7.33 1.41 20.64
CA SER A 42 -8.71 1.63 20.20
C SER A 42 -9.07 0.87 18.92
N GLY A 43 -8.11 0.23 18.25
CA GLY A 43 -8.24 -0.37 16.93
C GLY A 43 -8.07 0.63 15.76
N GLY A 44 -7.82 1.90 16.05
CA GLY A 44 -7.51 2.91 15.03
C GLY A 44 -6.08 2.81 14.51
N ILE A 45 -5.85 3.25 13.27
CA ILE A 45 -4.51 3.33 12.67
C ILE A 45 -4.03 4.78 12.73
N LEU A 46 -2.85 4.99 13.32
CA LEU A 46 -2.13 6.25 13.30
C LEU A 46 -1.10 6.25 12.17
N LEU A 47 -1.10 7.30 11.35
CA LEU A 47 -0.15 7.50 10.26
C LEU A 47 0.20 8.99 10.12
N ASN A 48 1.36 9.28 9.52
CA ASN A 48 1.82 10.65 9.28
C ASN A 48 2.08 10.87 7.80
N THR A 49 1.42 11.87 7.21
CA THR A 49 1.57 12.21 5.77
C THR A 49 2.46 13.42 5.53
N SER A 50 3.17 13.91 6.56
CA SER A 50 4.03 15.09 6.44
C SER A 50 5.09 14.91 5.35
N PRO A 51 5.36 15.96 4.55
CA PRO A 51 4.87 17.33 4.70
C PRO A 51 3.48 17.59 4.08
N HIS A 52 2.89 16.62 3.38
CA HIS A 52 1.64 16.78 2.63
C HIS A 52 0.42 16.40 3.48
N THR A 53 0.01 17.30 4.35
CA THR A 53 -1.12 17.12 5.28
C THR A 53 -2.48 17.55 4.70
N GLY A 54 -2.51 17.97 3.44
CA GLY A 54 -3.70 18.41 2.73
C GLY A 54 -3.57 18.25 1.21
N ARG A 55 -4.56 18.72 0.46
CA ARG A 55 -4.56 18.61 -1.01
C ARG A 55 -3.49 19.51 -1.62
N ALA A 56 -2.65 18.97 -2.49
CA ALA A 56 -1.83 19.73 -3.41
C ALA A 56 -2.66 20.13 -4.65
N ALA A 57 -3.47 21.18 -4.51
CA ALA A 57 -4.53 21.51 -5.47
C ALA A 57 -4.03 21.80 -6.91
N GLN A 58 -2.77 22.16 -7.08
CA GLN A 58 -2.17 22.51 -8.37
C GLN A 58 -1.54 21.31 -9.10
N ASP A 59 -1.40 20.16 -8.42
CA ASP A 59 -0.72 18.97 -8.97
C ASP A 59 -1.70 17.96 -9.59
N GLY A 60 -2.99 18.30 -9.65
CA GLY A 60 -4.01 17.48 -10.31
C GLY A 60 -4.12 17.80 -11.81
N PHE A 61 -3.99 16.77 -12.65
CA PHE A 61 -4.18 16.87 -14.11
C PHE A 61 -5.49 16.16 -14.51
N PHE A 62 -6.18 16.72 -15.51
CA PHE A 62 -7.43 16.20 -16.07
C PHE A 62 -7.21 15.66 -17.48
#